data_AF-A0A2D0N849-F1
#
_entry.id   AF-A0A2D0N849-F1
#
_cell.length_a   1.000
_cell.length_b   1.000
_cell.length_c   1.000
_cell.angle_alpha   90.00
_cell.angle_beta   90.00
_cell.angle_gamma   90.00
#
_symmetry.space_group_name_H-M   'P 1'
#
loop_
_entity.id
_entity.type
_entity.pdbx_description
1 polymer ?
#
loop_
_entity_poly.entity_id
_entity_poly.type
_entity_poly.pdbx_seq_one_letter_code
_entity_poly.pdbx_strand_id
1 'polypeptide(L)' 'MNFKIMTLKEIVKNNQVHFSSYRKGVLYYSVVVEDKTYRFPVPIEDTGDATFLDTDKAMLFMRYIRKALKEQTFELMLSH' A
#
# COMPACT_ATOMS: atom_id res chain seq x y z
N MET A 1 -10.85 -1.66 24.41
CA MET A 1 -10.32 -2.14 23.12
C MET A 1 -9.15 -1.22 22.74
N ASN A 2 -7.91 -1.68 22.80
CA ASN A 2 -6.76 -0.87 22.42
C ASN A 2 -6.67 -0.84 20.88
N PHE A 3 -6.97 0.32 20.29
CA PHE A 3 -6.69 0.54 18.87
C PHE A 3 -5.19 0.81 18.73
N LYS A 4 -4.43 -0.24 18.43
CA LYS A 4 -3.03 -0.10 18.02
C LYS A 4 -3.01 0.55 16.64
N ILE A 5 -2.51 1.79 16.55
CA ILE A 5 -2.18 2.41 15.28
C ILE A 5 -0.89 1.75 14.80
N MET A 6 -0.93 1.03 13.68
CA MET A 6 0.26 0.40 13.10
C MET A 6 1.24 1.49 12.65
N THR A 7 2.51 1.29 12.97
CA THR A 7 3.58 2.17 12.52
C THR A 7 3.95 1.88 11.07
N LEU A 8 4.45 2.88 10.35
CA LEU A 8 4.98 2.69 8.98
C LEU A 8 6.02 1.56 8.92
N LYS A 9 6.84 1.42 9.97
CA LYS A 9 7.85 0.37 10.08
C LYS A 9 7.22 -1.03 10.11
N GLU A 10 6.14 -1.22 10.85
CA GLU A 10 5.41 -2.49 10.88
C GLU A 10 4.77 -2.81 9.53
N ILE A 11 4.29 -1.80 8.81
CA ILE A 11 3.67 -1.98 7.49
C ILE A 11 4.71 -2.39 6.43
N VAL A 12 5.93 -1.86 6.48
CA VAL A 12 6.92 -2.07 5.41
C VAL A 12 7.96 -3.17 5.71
N LYS A 13 8.22 -3.48 6.98
CA LYS A 13 9.27 -4.42 7.37
C LYS A 13 8.84 -5.85 7.07
N ASN A 14 9.56 -6.51 6.15
CA ASN A 14 9.35 -7.89 5.74
C ASN A 14 7.97 -8.19 5.10
N ASN A 15 7.22 -7.15 4.73
CA ASN A 15 5.96 -7.30 4.00
C ASN A 15 6.17 -7.09 2.50
N GLN A 16 5.22 -7.60 1.73
CA GLN A 16 5.14 -7.43 0.29
C GLN A 16 3.87 -6.66 -0.06
N VAL A 17 3.95 -5.90 -1.15
CA VAL A 17 2.79 -5.28 -1.77
C VAL A 17 2.39 -6.08 -2.99
N HIS A 18 1.09 -6.12 -3.26
CA HIS A 18 0.52 -6.77 -4.43
C HIS A 18 -0.17 -5.73 -5.30
N PHE A 19 0.08 -5.75 -6.60
CA PHE A 19 -0.66 -4.94 -7.54
C PHE A 19 -2.11 -5.44 -7.61
N SER A 20 -3.06 -4.51 -7.50
CA SER A 20 -4.49 -4.85 -7.52
C SER A 20 -5.17 -4.38 -8.80
N SER A 21 -5.01 -3.10 -9.15
CA SER A 21 -5.65 -2.54 -10.34
C SER A 21 -5.05 -1.20 -10.74
N TYR A 22 -5.31 -0.80 -11.99
CA TYR A 22 -5.03 0.54 -12.50
C TYR A 22 -6.34 1.20 -12.94
N ARG A 23 -6.57 2.45 -12.51
CA ARG A 23 -7.73 3.23 -12.94
C ARG A 23 -7.43 4.72 -12.92
N LYS A 24 -7.72 5.40 -14.02
CA LYS A 24 -7.63 6.89 -14.14
C LYS A 24 -6.30 7.46 -13.64
N GLY A 25 -5.17 6.89 -14.07
CA GLY A 25 -3.84 7.38 -13.68
C GLY A 25 -3.38 6.95 -12.27
N VAL A 26 -4.15 6.11 -11.57
CA VAL A 26 -3.81 5.63 -10.23
C VAL A 26 -3.62 4.12 -10.25
N LEU A 27 -2.48 3.68 -9.74
CA LEU A 27 -2.20 2.28 -9.44
C LEU A 27 -2.65 2.00 -7.99
N TYR A 28 -3.36 0.91 -7.77
CA TYR A 28 -3.74 0.46 -6.44
C TYR A 28 -2.90 -0.75 -6.07
N TYR A 29 -2.22 -0.65 -4.93
CA TYR A 29 -1.46 -1.75 -4.34
C TYR A 29 -2.09 -2.13 -3.00
N SER A 30 -1.96 -3.40 -2.63
CA SER A 30 -2.39 -3.91 -1.34
C SER A 30 -1.25 -4.52 -0.54
N VAL A 31 -1.27 -4.39 0.78
CA VAL A 31 -0.33 -5.01 1.71
C VAL A 31 -1.12 -5.73 2.80
N VAL A 32 -0.69 -6.94 3.15
CA VAL A 32 -1.25 -7.68 4.29
C VAL A 32 -0.42 -7.37 5.52
N VAL A 33 -1.06 -6.90 6.60
CA VAL A 33 -0.43 -6.58 7.88
C VAL A 33 -1.32 -7.11 9.00
N GLU A 34 -0.78 -7.97 9.87
CA GLU A 34 -1.54 -8.59 10.98
C GLU A 34 -2.90 -9.18 10.49
N ASP A 35 -2.85 -10.00 9.43
CA ASP A 35 -4.00 -10.67 8.79
C ASP A 35 -5.08 -9.75 8.17
N LYS A 36 -4.77 -8.46 8.04
CA LYS A 36 -5.64 -7.47 7.42
C LYS A 36 -5.03 -6.97 6.12
N THR A 37 -5.83 -6.95 5.06
CA THR A 37 -5.41 -6.42 3.77
C THR A 37 -5.74 -4.94 3.70
N TYR A 38 -4.73 -4.11 3.46
CA TYR A 38 -4.91 -2.68 3.25
C TYR A 38 -4.54 -2.32 1.83
N ARG A 39 -5.25 -1.37 1.24
CA ARG A 39 -5.00 -0.84 -0.09
C ARG A 39 -4.58 0.63 -0.03
N PHE A 40 -3.69 1.02 -0.93
CA PHE A 40 -3.27 2.41 -1.05
C PHE A 40 -3.00 2.79 -2.51
N PRO A 41 -3.17 4.07 -2.88
CA PRO A 41 -2.93 4.56 -4.22
C PRO A 41 -1.46 4.96 -4.46
N VAL A 42 -1.00 4.76 -5.69
CA VAL A 42 0.26 5.28 -6.23
C VAL A 42 -0.06 6.00 -7.55
N PRO A 43 0.13 7.33 -7.64
CA PRO A 43 -0.02 8.06 -8.89
C PRO A 43 0.96 7.54 -9.94
N ILE A 44 0.51 7.27 -11.17
CA ILE A 44 1.38 6.74 -12.23
C ILE A 44 2.45 7.77 -12.67
N GLU A 45 2.16 9.06 -12.54
CA GLU A 45 3.13 10.13 -12.79
C GLU A 45 4.35 10.09 -11.85
N ASP A 46 4.21 9.48 -10.66
CA ASP A 46 5.29 9.31 -9.68
C ASP A 46 6.19 8.09 -9.99
N THR A 47 5.86 7.25 -10.99
CA THR A 47 6.55 5.97 -11.22
C THR A 47 7.64 6.01 -12.29
N GLY A 48 7.65 7.01 -13.17
CA GLY A 48 8.61 7.06 -14.29
C GLY A 48 8.56 5.79 -15.15
N ASP A 49 9.72 5.21 -15.46
CA ASP A 49 9.88 4.01 -16.30
C ASP A 49 9.77 2.67 -15.53
N ALA A 50 9.20 2.68 -14.32
CA ALA A 50 9.10 1.48 -13.50
C ALA A 50 8.20 0.40 -14.16
N THR A 51 8.59 -0.86 -13.98
CA THR A 51 7.70 -2.00 -14.30
C THR A 51 6.78 -2.28 -13.13
N PHE A 52 5.47 -2.39 -13.38
CA PHE A 52 4.49 -2.73 -12.35
C PHE A 52 4.41 -4.24 -12.16
N LEU A 53 5.18 -4.74 -11.21
CA LEU A 53 5.17 -6.16 -10.85
C LEU A 53 3.91 -6.51 -10.05
N ASP A 54 3.45 -7.74 -10.22
CA ASP A 54 2.34 -8.30 -9.43
C ASP A 54 2.64 -8.28 -7.93
N THR A 55 3.88 -8.57 -7.54
CA THR A 55 4.34 -8.56 -6.16
C THR A 55 5.70 -7.85 -6.04
N ASP A 56 5.88 -7.02 -5.01
CA ASP A 56 7.14 -6.34 -4.72
C ASP A 56 7.33 -6.09 -3.21
N LYS A 57 8.53 -5.68 -2.77
CA LYS A 57 8.86 -5.37 -1.38
C LYS A 57 8.12 -4.11 -0.93
N ALA A 58 7.35 -4.18 0.14
CA ALA A 58 6.63 -3.03 0.70
C ALA A 58 7.55 -1.86 1.08
N MET A 59 8.82 -2.16 1.39
CA MET A 59 9.84 -1.15 1.68
C MET A 59 10.09 -0.17 0.53
N LEU A 60 9.95 -0.59 -0.74
CA LEU A 60 10.08 0.30 -1.90
C LEU A 60 8.90 1.27 -2.02
N PHE A 61 7.75 0.92 -1.43
CA PHE A 61 6.51 1.70 -1.46
C PHE A 61 6.35 2.62 -0.24
N MET A 62 7.36 2.72 0.62
CA MET A 62 7.32 3.46 1.89
C MET A 62 6.86 4.92 1.72
N ARG A 63 7.31 5.61 0.66
CA ARG A 63 6.88 6.99 0.34
C ARG A 63 5.36 7.07 0.17
N TYR A 64 4.79 6.17 -0.61
CA TYR A 64 3.37 6.15 -0.94
C TYR A 64 2.51 5.69 0.24
N ILE A 65 2.96 4.67 0.99
CA ILE A 65 2.28 4.23 2.20
C ILE A 65 2.26 5.36 3.25
N ARG A 66 3.38 6.06 3.45
CA ARG A 66 3.43 7.22 4.35
C ARG A 66 2.46 8.33 3.91
N LYS A 67 2.42 8.65 2.62
CA LYS A 67 1.49 9.63 2.05
C LYS A 67 0.04 9.20 2.30
N ALA A 68 -0.29 7.95 2.02
CA ALA A 68 -1.62 7.40 2.21
C ALA A 68 -2.09 7.40 3.67
N LEU A 69 -1.18 7.11 4.62
CA LEU A 69 -1.49 7.24 6.05
C LEU A 69 -1.78 8.69 6.45
N LYS A 70 -1.00 9.65 5.93
CA LYS A 70 -1.19 11.08 6.20
C LYS A 70 -2.50 11.61 5.61
N GLU A 71 -2.83 11.18 4.39
CA GLU A 71 -3.99 11.62 3.62
C GLU A 71 -5.25 10.77 3.87
N GLN A 72 -5.16 9.76 4.75
CA GLN A 72 -6.25 8.83 5.09
C GLN A 72 -6.78 8.03 3.88
N THR A 73 -5.89 7.68 2.94
CA THR A 73 -6.17 6.85 1.76
C THR A 73 -5.55 5.44 1.85
N PHE A 74 -5.10 5.05 3.05
CA PHE A 74 -4.66 3.69 3.39
C PHE A 74 -5.86 2.91 3.96
N GLU A 75 -6.58 2.21 3.10
CA GLU A 75 -7.93 1.69 3.37
C GLU A 75 -7.92 0.19 3.68
N LEU A 76 -8.63 -0.24 4.73
CA LEU A 76 -8.86 -1.67 4.99
C LEU A 76 -9.78 -2.25 3.90
N MET A 77 -9.33 -3.31 3.23
CA MET A 77 -10.18 -4.09 2.32
C MET A 77 -11.00 -5.09 3.14
N LEU A 78 -12.32 -5.03 3.01
CA LEU A 78 -13.21 -6.06 3.54
C LEU A 78 -13.23 -7.22 2.56
N SER A 79 -12.90 -8.43 3.03
CA SER A 79 -13.20 -9.66 2.32
C SER A 79 -14.72 -9.86 2.31
N HIS A 80 -15.31 -9.87 1.12
CA HIS A 80 -16.70 -10.29 0.91
C HIS A 80 -16.86 -11.80 1.09
#